data_AF-A0A7C5NLJ5-F1
#
_entry.id   AF-A0A7C5NLJ5-F1
#
_cell.length_a   1.000
_cell.length_b   1.000
_cell.length_c   1.000
_cell.angle_alpha   90.00
_cell.angle_beta   90.00
_cell.angle_gamma   90.00
#
_symmetry.space_group_name_H-M   'P 1'
#
loop_
_entity.id
_entity.type
_entity.pdbx_description
1 polymer ?
#
loop_
_entity_poly.entity_id
_entity_poly.type
_entity_poly.pdbx_seq_one_letter_code
_entity_poly.pdbx_strand_id
1 'polypeptide(L)'
;YLGLPRYAPFDKIIVTAGASEIPKELVNQLKQGGIMVIPYGSEDIKDMIKLTKIDEKNVKIEKHGKFSFVPFVKGVNKNGN
;
A
#
# COMPACT_ATOMS: atom_id res chain seq x y z
N TYR A 1 -0.40 4.46 -10.52
CA TYR A 1 -1.10 4.09 -9.26
C TYR A 1 -2.04 5.21 -8.79
N LEU A 2 -2.77 5.87 -9.70
CA LEU A 2 -3.50 7.12 -9.44
C LEU A 2 -4.82 6.96 -8.65
N GLY A 3 -5.16 5.74 -8.21
CA GLY A 3 -6.40 5.46 -7.49
C GLY A 3 -7.67 5.63 -8.34
N LEU A 4 -8.77 5.99 -7.69
CA LEU A 4 -10.08 6.17 -8.29
C LEU A 4 -10.71 7.49 -7.80
N PRO A 5 -10.21 8.66 -8.25
CA PRO A 5 -10.59 9.96 -7.72
C PRO A 5 -12.11 10.24 -7.75
N ARG A 6 -12.83 9.70 -8.74
CA ARG A 6 -14.28 9.87 -8.88
C ARG A 6 -15.08 9.27 -7.70
N TYR A 7 -14.51 8.31 -6.99
CA TYR A 7 -15.12 7.66 -5.82
C TYR A 7 -14.49 8.11 -4.50
N ALA A 8 -13.52 9.02 -4.56
CA ALA A 8 -12.99 9.66 -3.37
C ALA A 8 -14.07 10.56 -2.72
N PRO A 9 -14.00 10.78 -1.40
CA PRO A 9 -12.95 10.29 -0.50
C PRO A 9 -13.27 8.89 0.07
N PHE A 10 -12.24 8.09 0.29
CA PHE A 10 -12.34 6.74 0.85
C PHE A 10 -12.13 6.75 2.37
N ASP A 11 -12.86 5.88 3.08
CA ASP A 11 -12.61 5.61 4.50
C ASP A 11 -11.36 4.75 4.69
N LYS A 12 -11.15 3.78 3.79
CA LYS A 12 -10.03 2.83 3.86
C LYS A 12 -9.49 2.51 2.47
N ILE A 13 -8.18 2.43 2.35
CA ILE A 13 -7.47 1.99 1.14
C ILE A 13 -6.52 0.85 1.53
N ILE A 14 -6.58 -0.27 0.83
CA ILE A 14 -5.62 -1.36 0.98
C ILE A 14 -4.85 -1.48 -0.31
N VAL A 15 -3.53 -1.36 -0.22
CA VAL A 15 -2.62 -1.57 -1.34
C VAL A 15 -1.96 -2.92 -1.15
N THR A 16 -2.19 -3.84 -2.08
CA THR A 16 -1.68 -5.22 -2.02
C THR A 16 -0.37 -5.41 -2.80
N ALA A 17 0.09 -4.37 -3.50
CA ALA A 17 1.38 -4.33 -4.17
C ALA A 17 2.36 -3.47 -3.37
N GLY A 18 3.56 -3.98 -3.13
CA GLY A 18 4.52 -3.24 -2.33
C GLY A 18 5.06 -2.01 -3.06
N ALA A 19 5.08 -0.86 -2.39
CA ALA A 19 5.53 0.40 -2.95
C ALA A 19 6.86 0.85 -2.33
N SER A 20 7.73 1.43 -3.17
CA SER A 20 8.99 2.04 -2.72
C SER A 20 8.77 3.44 -2.12
N GLU A 21 7.67 4.09 -2.50
CA GLU A 21 7.25 5.41 -2.02
C GLU A 21 5.75 5.37 -1.63
N ILE A 22 5.33 6.21 -0.67
CA ILE A 22 3.92 6.33 -0.30
C ILE A 22 3.19 7.13 -1.40
N PRO A 23 2.17 6.57 -2.07
CA PRO A 23 1.48 7.26 -3.15
C PRO A 23 0.64 8.44 -2.63
N LYS A 24 1.10 9.67 -2.87
CA LYS A 24 0.41 10.90 -2.44
C LYS A 24 -1.03 10.98 -2.98
N GLU A 25 -1.26 10.55 -4.22
CA GLU A 25 -2.59 10.52 -4.83
C GLU A 25 -3.58 9.68 -4.02
N LEU A 26 -3.16 8.53 -3.49
CA LEU A 26 -4.02 7.67 -2.68
C LEU A 26 -4.25 8.27 -1.30
N VAL A 27 -3.25 8.94 -0.71
CA VAL A 27 -3.40 9.65 0.57
C VAL A 27 -4.37 10.82 0.42
N ASN A 28 -4.30 11.57 -0.67
CA ASN A 28 -5.22 12.67 -0.97
C ASN A 28 -6.66 12.17 -1.14
N GLN A 29 -6.83 10.95 -1.65
CA GLN A 29 -8.14 10.31 -1.79
C GLN A 29 -8.69 9.74 -0.47
N LEU A 30 -7.95 9.76 0.65
CA LEU A 30 -8.49 9.41 1.96
C LEU A 30 -9.27 10.57 2.58
N LYS A 31 -10.34 10.23 3.30
CA LYS A 31 -11.00 11.14 4.25
C LYS A 31 -10.06 11.49 5.40
N GLN A 32 -10.33 12.60 6.07
CA GLN A 32 -9.77 12.85 7.40
C GLN A 32 -10.18 11.70 8.35
N GLY A 33 -9.21 11.14 9.08
CA GLY A 33 -9.37 9.92 9.88
C GLY A 33 -9.33 8.61 9.07
N GLY A 34 -9.28 8.70 7.73
CA GLY A 34 -9.19 7.54 6.85
C GLY A 34 -7.87 6.79 6.98
N ILE A 35 -7.88 5.50 6.68
CA ILE A 35 -6.75 4.59 6.89
C ILE A 35 -6.26 4.00 5.57
N MET A 36 -4.95 4.02 5.34
CA MET A 36 -4.30 3.25 4.29
C MET A 36 -3.43 2.15 4.89
N VAL A 37 -3.50 0.95 4.33
CA VAL A 37 -2.58 -0.14 4.64
C VAL A 37 -1.80 -0.48 3.38
N ILE A 38 -0.47 -0.46 3.48
CA ILE A 38 0.42 -0.63 2.32
C ILE A 38 1.73 -1.31 2.74
N PRO A 39 2.24 -2.30 1.97
CA PRO A 39 3.60 -2.77 2.11
C PRO A 39 4.56 -1.71 1.56
N TYR A 40 5.44 -1.19 2.41
CA TYR A 40 6.36 -0.11 2.11
C TYR A 40 7.81 -0.52 2.38
N GLY A 41 8.71 -0.25 1.43
CA GLY A 41 10.14 -0.53 1.57
C GLY A 41 10.83 -0.80 0.24
N SER A 42 12.15 -0.62 0.22
CA SER A 42 13.03 -0.82 -0.94
C SER A 42 13.57 -2.24 -1.07
N GLU A 43 13.36 -3.11 -0.07
CA GLU A 43 13.83 -4.49 -0.04
C GLU A 43 12.74 -5.48 -0.50
N ASP A 44 13.15 -6.72 -0.77
CA ASP A 44 12.22 -7.83 -1.08
C ASP A 44 11.24 -8.09 0.07
N ILE A 45 11.68 -7.83 1.30
CA ILE A 45 10.85 -7.87 2.51
C ILE A 45 10.43 -6.43 2.84
N LYS A 46 9.13 -6.16 2.85
CA LYS A 46 8.58 -4.81 3.06
C LYS A 46 7.95 -4.68 4.45
N ASP A 47 8.03 -3.50 5.05
CA ASP A 47 7.25 -3.22 6.26
C ASP A 47 5.78 -3.03 5.87
N MET A 48 4.86 -3.71 6.54
CA MET A 48 3.45 -3.34 6.44
C MET A 48 3.23 -2.07 7.26
N ILE A 49 2.81 -0.99 6.62
CA ILE A 49 2.49 0.26 7.32
C ILE A 49 0.99 0.51 7.30
N LYS A 50 0.50 1.02 8.43
CA LYS A 50 -0.82 1.61 8.57
C LYS A 50 -0.65 3.12 8.66
N LEU A 51 -1.17 3.81 7.66
CA LEU A 51 -1.20 5.26 7.60
C LEU A 51 -2.60 5.73 7.98
N THR A 52 -2.71 6.69 8.89
CA THR A 52 -3.97 7.37 9.23
C THR A 52 -3.86 8.84 8.83
N LYS A 53 -4.77 9.32 7.98
CA LYS A 53 -4.80 10.74 7.57
C LYS A 53 -5.34 11.57 8.74
N ILE A 54 -4.50 12.44 9.31
CA ILE A 54 -4.91 13.33 10.41
C ILE A 54 -5.61 14.57 9.84
N ASP A 55 -5.05 15.14 8.77
CA ASP A 55 -5.58 16.26 7.99
C ASP A 55 -4.93 16.26 6.59
N GLU A 56 -5.09 17.33 5.81
CA GLU A 56 -4.53 17.44 4.45
C GLU A 56 -3.00 17.45 4.37
N LYS A 57 -2.31 17.77 5.46
CA LYS A 57 -0.84 17.89 5.51
C LYS A 57 -0.20 16.82 6.38
N ASN A 58 -0.94 16.28 7.35
CA ASN A 58 -0.41 15.41 8.37
C ASN A 58 -0.97 13.98 8.26
N VAL A 59 -0.06 13.04 8.38
CA VAL A 59 -0.36 11.60 8.44
C VAL A 59 0.34 10.97 9.63
N LYS A 60 -0.35 10.07 10.32
CA LYS A 60 0.28 9.19 11.33
C LYS A 60 0.65 7.89 10.65
N ILE A 61 1.89 7.44 10.82
CA ILE A 61 2.38 6.16 10.27
C ILE A 61 2.69 5.22 11.43
N GLU A 62 2.13 4.02 11.38
CA GLU A 62 2.36 2.93 12.32
C GLU A 62 2.93 1.74 11.54
N LYS A 63 4.05 1.17 11.99
CA LYS A 63 4.64 -0.02 11.36
C LYS A 63 4.11 -1.28 12.04
N HIS A 64 3.68 -2.25 11.24
CA HIS A 64 3.10 -3.52 11.70
C HIS A 64 4.00 -4.73 11.42
N GLY A 65 5.32 -4.51 11.31
CA GLY A 65 6.31 -5.56 11.08
C GLY A 65 6.54 -5.87 9.60
N LYS A 66 7.47 -6.80 9.36
CA LYS A 66 7.93 -7.20 8.03
C LYS A 66 6.98 -8.23 7.41
N PHE A 67 6.57 -8.00 6.17
CA PHE A 67 5.75 -8.91 5.37
C PHE A 67 6.45 -9.18 4.03
N SER A 68 6.41 -10.44 3.60
CA SER A 68 6.85 -10.85 2.27
C SER A 68 5.63 -11.36 1.52
N PHE A 69 5.26 -10.68 0.44
CA PHE A 69 4.24 -11.19 -0.48
C PHE A 69 4.92 -12.15 -1.45
N VAL A 70 4.21 -13.21 -1.84
CA VAL A 70 4.72 -14.19 -2.80
C VAL A 70 5.09 -13.49 -4.12
N PRO A 71 6.25 -13.80 -4.71
CA PRO A 71 6.59 -13.30 -6.04
C PRO A 71 5.51 -13.77 -7.02
N PHE A 72 5.01 -12.84 -7.84
CA PHE A 72 4.04 -13.13 -8.89
C PHE A 72 4.75 -13.88 -10.03
N VAL A 73 4.94 -15.19 -9.83
CA VAL A 73 5.62 -16.07 -10.79
C VAL A 73 4.73 -16.26 -12.02
N LYS A 74 5.25 -15.91 -13.21
CA LYS A 74 4.71 -16.45 -14.47
C LYS A 74 4.82 -17.97 -14.39
N GLY A 75 3.73 -18.66 -14.73
CA GLY A 75 3.52 -20.09 -14.49
C GLY A 75 4.78 -20.95 -14.63
N VAL A 76 4.97 -21.84 -13.66
CA VAL A 76 5.96 -22.92 -13.72
C VAL A 76 5.75 -23.73 -14.99
N ASN A 77 6.63 -23.57 -15.98
CA ASN A 77 6.85 -24.62 -16.97
C ASN A 77 7.50 -25.78 -16.24
N LYS A 78 6.69 -26.78 -15.87
CA LYS A 78 7.19 -28.12 -15.56
C LYS A 78 7.69 -28.74 -16.86
N ASN A 79 8.91 -28.38 -17.29
CA ASN A 79 9.65 -29.23 -18.19
C ASN A 79 10.21 -30.36 -17.35
N GLY A 80 9.47 -31.47 -17.32
CA GLY A 80 10.02 -32.74 -16.86
C GLY A 80 11.11 -33.18 -17.84
N ASN A 81 12.29 -33.42 -17.29
CA ASN A 81 13.26 -34.37 -17.81
C ASN A 81 13.53 -35.37 -16.68
#